data_AF-A0A1J4TKP9-F1
#
_entry.id   AF-A0A1J4TKP9-F1
#
_cell.length_a   1.000
_cell.length_b   1.000
_cell.length_c   1.000
_cell.angle_alpha   90.00
_cell.angle_beta   90.00
_cell.angle_gamma   90.00
#
_symmetry.space_group_name_H-M   'P 1'
#
loop_
_entity.id
_entity.type
_entity.pdbx_description
1 polymer ?
#
loop_
_entity_poly.entity_id
_entity_poly.type
_entity_poly.pdbx_seq_one_letter_code
_entity_poly.pdbx_strand_id
1 'polypeptide(L)'
;MKKSKIMMLVGSALLLLLFVFPLWNITLEAPQYPQPIGMNIFITKIVDANPNDIQNINLMNHYVGMKPIPTEMTEFKIFPKVIIGMVILGLLIGFKAHYQWYLVWFILMLILGIAGMYDFYLWEYTYGHDLNAKAAIKFLNPDGSPLDYQPPLFGTELILNFKARSYPRTGAYLLFLGMALTLIAFFIGHKESKK
;
A
#
# COMPACT_ATOMS: atom_id res chain seq x y z
N MET A 1 0.76 34.36 0.71
CA MET A 1 1.46 33.31 -0.08
C MET A 1 0.63 33.01 -1.33
N LYS A 2 1.26 32.72 -2.47
CA LYS A 2 0.56 32.29 -3.70
C LYS A 2 -0.25 31.00 -3.43
N LYS A 3 -1.39 30.80 -4.11
CA LYS A 3 -2.28 29.66 -3.86
C LYS A 3 -1.59 28.34 -4.21
N SER A 4 -0.85 28.32 -5.32
CA SER A 4 -0.04 27.17 -5.75
C SER A 4 0.92 26.69 -4.67
N LYS A 5 1.63 27.62 -4.02
CA LYS A 5 2.57 27.33 -2.92
C LYS A 5 1.88 26.67 -1.73
N ILE A 6 0.71 27.17 -1.31
CA ILE A 6 -0.05 26.56 -0.20
C ILE A 6 -0.44 25.12 -0.56
N MET A 7 -0.92 24.89 -1.78
CA MET A 7 -1.32 23.55 -2.24
C MET A 7 -0.15 22.58 -2.31
N MET A 8 1.05 23.03 -2.74
CA MET A 8 2.26 22.22 -2.72
C MET A 8 2.66 21.82 -1.29
N LEU A 9 2.64 22.77 -0.36
CA LEU A 9 3.01 22.52 1.04
C LEU A 9 2.01 21.58 1.73
N VAL A 10 0.71 21.82 1.56
CA VAL A 10 -0.33 20.95 2.12
C VAL A 10 -0.27 19.57 1.48
N GLY A 11 -0.15 19.50 0.15
CA GLY A 11 -0.09 18.23 -0.58
C GLY A 11 1.10 17.35 -0.17
N SER A 12 2.28 17.95 0.01
CA SER A 12 3.46 17.23 0.52
C SER A 12 3.34 16.85 2.00
N ALA A 13 2.77 17.71 2.84
CA ALA A 13 2.56 17.41 4.26
C ALA A 13 1.53 16.29 4.50
N LEU A 14 0.54 16.11 3.61
CA LEU A 14 -0.44 15.02 3.71
C LEU A 14 0.21 13.63 3.67
N LEU A 15 1.40 13.49 3.08
CA LEU A 15 2.14 12.21 3.10
C LEU A 15 2.47 11.74 4.52
N LEU A 16 2.59 12.65 5.49
CA LEU A 16 2.83 12.30 6.89
C LEU A 16 1.69 11.48 7.49
N LEU A 17 0.48 11.56 6.93
CA LEU A 17 -0.67 10.80 7.40
C LEU A 17 -0.53 9.29 7.13
N LEU A 18 0.39 8.88 6.25
CA LEU A 18 0.74 7.46 6.05
C LEU A 18 1.35 6.80 7.29
N PHE A 19 1.90 7.58 8.22
CA PHE A 19 2.41 7.07 9.50
C PHE A 19 1.31 6.76 10.52
N VAL A 20 0.12 7.32 10.31
CA VAL A 20 -1.00 7.26 11.27
C VAL A 20 -2.13 6.37 10.75
N PHE A 21 -2.35 6.35 9.45
CA PHE A 21 -3.43 5.59 8.82
C PHE A 21 -2.91 4.42 7.99
N PRO A 22 -3.66 3.32 7.91
CA PRO A 22 -3.29 2.20 7.06
C PRO A 22 -3.32 2.62 5.60
N LEU A 23 -2.32 2.16 4.85
CA LEU A 23 -2.23 2.34 3.41
C LEU A 23 -3.19 1.40 2.69
N TRP A 24 -3.21 0.14 3.11
CA TRP A 24 -3.96 -0.93 2.46
C TRP A 24 -4.60 -1.86 3.48
N ASN A 25 -5.55 -2.66 3.03
CA ASN A 25 -6.14 -3.70 3.85
C ASN A 25 -6.49 -4.92 3.00
N ILE A 26 -6.22 -6.08 3.56
CA ILE A 26 -6.61 -7.37 3.00
C ILE A 26 -7.51 -8.05 4.01
N THR A 27 -8.69 -8.49 3.58
CA THR A 27 -9.62 -9.29 4.39
C THR A 27 -9.96 -10.59 3.69
N LEU A 28 -10.12 -11.64 4.48
CA LEU A 28 -10.53 -12.96 4.07
C LEU A 28 -11.88 -13.27 4.73
N GLU A 29 -12.91 -13.39 3.91
CA GLU A 29 -14.25 -13.76 4.36
C GLU A 29 -14.49 -15.23 4.04
N ALA A 30 -14.87 -16.04 5.04
CA ALA A 30 -15.20 -17.44 4.83
C ALA A 30 -16.29 -17.91 5.81
N PRO A 31 -17.05 -18.97 5.47
CA PRO A 31 -18.18 -19.44 6.28
C PRO A 31 -17.84 -19.81 7.73
N GLN A 32 -16.56 -20.14 8.01
CA GLN A 32 -16.09 -20.54 9.33
C GLN A 32 -15.86 -19.35 10.27
N TYR A 33 -15.75 -18.13 9.74
CA TYR A 33 -15.50 -16.92 10.51
C TYR A 33 -16.76 -16.04 10.53
N PRO A 34 -17.35 -15.75 11.71
CA PRO A 34 -18.55 -14.91 11.82
C PRO A 34 -18.34 -13.48 11.29
N GLN A 35 -17.11 -12.99 11.35
CA GLN A 35 -16.68 -11.72 10.77
C GLN A 35 -15.45 -11.95 9.89
N PRO A 36 -15.25 -11.16 8.82
CA PRO A 36 -14.06 -11.27 8.00
C PRO A 36 -12.80 -11.02 8.83
N ILE A 37 -11.84 -11.94 8.75
CA ILE A 37 -10.51 -11.77 9.35
C ILE A 37 -9.64 -10.97 8.37
N GLY A 38 -8.69 -10.20 8.86
CA GLY A 38 -7.81 -9.47 7.96
C GLY A 38 -6.67 -8.73 8.63
N MET A 39 -5.99 -7.93 7.81
CA MET A 39 -4.84 -7.16 8.25
C MET A 39 -4.83 -5.77 7.63
N ASN A 40 -4.42 -4.79 8.43
CA ASN A 40 -4.17 -3.43 8.01
C ASN A 40 -2.68 -3.25 7.76
N ILE A 41 -2.33 -2.81 6.56
CA ILE A 41 -0.95 -2.63 6.11
C ILE A 41 -0.61 -1.16 6.23
N PHE A 42 0.33 -0.84 7.11
CA PHE A 42 0.94 0.48 7.27
C PHE A 42 2.31 0.48 6.58
N ILE A 43 2.82 1.68 6.27
CA ILE A 43 4.18 1.82 5.70
C ILE A 43 5.29 1.36 6.66
N THR A 44 4.97 1.10 7.94
CA THR A 44 5.92 0.70 8.99
C THR A 44 5.65 -0.69 9.57
N LYS A 45 4.47 -1.27 9.35
CA LYS A 45 4.04 -2.51 10.02
C LYS A 45 2.76 -3.07 9.41
N ILE A 46 2.49 -4.33 9.71
CA ILE A 46 1.18 -4.96 9.50
C ILE A 46 0.54 -5.17 10.88
N VAL A 47 -0.75 -4.87 11.00
CA VAL A 47 -1.51 -5.07 12.25
C VAL A 47 -2.84 -5.73 11.96
N ASP A 48 -3.39 -6.35 12.99
CA ASP A 48 -4.72 -6.96 12.99
C ASP A 48 -5.80 -5.99 12.47
N ALA A 49 -6.73 -6.51 11.66
CA ALA A 49 -7.99 -5.80 11.39
C ALA A 49 -8.95 -5.95 12.57
N ASN A 50 -9.06 -7.15 13.13
CA ASN A 50 -9.74 -7.48 14.38
C ASN A 50 -8.81 -8.29 15.30
N PRO A 51 -9.06 -8.30 16.63
CA PRO A 51 -8.16 -8.97 17.58
C PRO A 51 -7.84 -10.42 17.21
N ASN A 52 -6.55 -10.74 17.10
CA ASN A 52 -6.00 -12.06 16.78
C ASN A 52 -6.19 -12.52 15.33
N ASP A 53 -6.59 -11.65 14.41
CA ASP A 53 -6.77 -12.01 13.00
C ASP A 53 -5.48 -12.54 12.36
N ILE A 54 -4.34 -11.87 12.55
CA ILE A 54 -3.04 -12.32 12.00
C ILE A 54 -2.65 -13.68 12.58
N GLN A 55 -2.94 -13.93 13.86
CA GLN A 55 -2.68 -15.23 14.47
C GLN A 55 -3.52 -16.33 13.80
N ASN A 56 -4.81 -16.07 13.56
CA ASN A 56 -5.71 -17.01 12.89
C ASN A 56 -5.28 -17.25 11.43
N ILE A 57 -4.88 -16.20 10.71
CA ILE A 57 -4.34 -16.31 9.35
C ILE A 57 -3.05 -17.14 9.35
N ASN A 58 -2.12 -16.88 10.27
CA ASN A 58 -0.87 -17.62 10.36
C ASN A 58 -1.07 -19.11 10.70
N LEU A 59 -2.07 -19.42 11.54
CA LEU A 59 -2.45 -20.80 11.83
C LEU A 59 -2.95 -21.49 10.56
N MET A 60 -3.79 -20.83 9.78
CA MET A 60 -4.25 -21.35 8.49
C MET A 60 -3.10 -21.54 7.50
N ASN A 61 -2.24 -20.53 7.35
CA ASN A 61 -1.08 -20.55 6.47
C ASN A 61 -0.18 -21.75 6.74
N HIS A 62 0.05 -22.07 8.02
CA HIS A 62 0.85 -23.22 8.43
C HIS A 62 0.34 -24.54 7.82
N TYR A 63 -0.99 -24.73 7.76
CA TYR A 63 -1.57 -25.96 7.22
C TYR A 63 -1.52 -26.06 5.70
N VAL A 64 -1.63 -24.93 4.99
CA VAL A 64 -1.59 -24.87 3.51
C VAL A 64 -0.19 -24.59 2.96
N GLY A 65 0.81 -24.43 3.83
CA GLY A 65 2.21 -24.25 3.45
C GLY A 65 2.64 -22.82 3.15
N MET A 66 1.79 -21.84 3.41
CA MET A 66 2.14 -20.42 3.27
C MET A 66 3.05 -19.96 4.41
N LYS A 67 3.86 -18.93 4.15
CA LYS A 67 4.69 -18.30 5.19
C LYS A 67 3.81 -17.57 6.21
N PRO A 68 4.25 -17.45 7.47
CA PRO A 68 3.60 -16.53 8.40
C PRO A 68 3.74 -15.09 7.88
N ILE A 69 2.73 -14.26 8.16
CA ILE A 69 2.78 -12.83 7.92
C ILE A 69 3.98 -12.27 8.70
N PRO A 70 4.94 -11.61 8.02
CA PRO A 70 6.14 -11.11 8.66
C PRO A 70 5.82 -9.94 9.60
N THR A 71 6.44 -9.94 10.77
CA THR A 71 6.38 -8.82 11.72
C THR A 71 7.38 -7.72 11.37
N GLU A 72 8.46 -8.07 10.66
CA GLU A 72 9.46 -7.15 10.14
C GLU A 72 9.71 -7.39 8.66
N MET A 73 9.88 -6.28 7.93
CA MET A 73 10.17 -6.28 6.50
C MET A 73 11.20 -5.19 6.20
N THR A 74 12.02 -5.39 5.17
CA THR A 74 13.02 -4.38 4.75
C THR A 74 12.31 -3.10 4.31
N GLU A 75 11.16 -3.28 3.66
CA GLU A 75 10.25 -2.26 3.16
C GLU A 75 9.78 -1.33 4.27
N PHE A 76 9.50 -1.87 5.47
CA PHE A 76 9.11 -1.07 6.65
C PHE A 76 10.22 -0.15 7.16
N LYS A 77 11.48 -0.39 6.77
CA LYS A 77 12.62 0.49 7.07
C LYS A 77 12.90 1.48 5.94
N ILE A 78 12.51 1.14 4.70
CA ILE A 78 12.74 1.95 3.50
C ILE A 78 11.61 2.95 3.29
N PHE A 79 10.34 2.52 3.29
CA PHE A 79 9.20 3.39 3.00
C PHE A 79 9.13 4.62 3.92
N PRO A 80 9.32 4.51 5.25
CA PRO A 80 9.36 5.70 6.12
C PRO A 80 10.40 6.73 5.70
N LYS A 81 11.61 6.29 5.34
CA LYS A 81 12.71 7.18 4.93
C LYS A 81 12.40 7.86 3.61
N VAL A 82 11.86 7.12 2.65
CA VAL A 82 11.42 7.66 1.34
C VAL A 82 10.32 8.70 1.55
N ILE A 83 9.28 8.38 2.33
CA ILE A 83 8.17 9.32 2.59
C ILE A 83 8.67 10.58 3.31
N ILE A 84 9.49 10.46 4.36
CA ILE A 84 10.06 11.62 5.05
C ILE A 84 10.92 12.45 4.10
N GLY A 85 11.76 11.81 3.28
CA GLY A 85 12.56 12.49 2.27
C GLY A 85 11.70 13.27 1.27
N MET A 86 10.61 12.67 0.80
CA MET A 86 9.67 13.30 -0.14
C MET A 86 8.86 14.44 0.49
N VAL A 87 8.50 14.33 1.77
CA VAL A 87 7.89 15.44 2.55
C VAL A 87 8.87 16.60 2.63
N ILE A 88 10.11 16.37 3.09
CA ILE A 88 11.12 17.42 3.23
C ILE A 88 11.38 18.08 1.88
N LEU A 89 11.59 17.28 0.83
CA LEU A 89 11.81 17.78 -0.53
C LEU A 89 10.61 18.59 -1.03
N GLY A 90 9.38 18.11 -0.79
CA GLY A 90 8.16 18.79 -1.20
C GLY A 90 7.98 20.14 -0.49
N LEU A 91 8.27 20.20 0.81
CA LEU A 91 8.27 21.44 1.58
C LEU A 91 9.33 22.42 1.08
N LEU A 92 10.56 21.96 0.85
CA LEU A 92 11.66 22.78 0.30
C LEU A 92 11.29 23.37 -1.07
N ILE A 93 10.74 22.55 -1.96
CA ILE A 93 10.24 22.97 -3.28
C ILE A 93 9.12 23.99 -3.13
N GLY A 94 8.14 23.74 -2.25
CA GLY A 94 7.06 24.68 -1.98
C GLY A 94 7.57 26.04 -1.47
N PHE A 95 8.61 26.05 -0.63
CA PHE A 95 9.15 27.30 -0.10
C PHE A 95 10.03 28.08 -1.07
N LYS A 96 10.93 27.39 -1.79
CA LYS A 96 12.06 28.04 -2.49
C LYS A 96 12.00 27.92 -4.02
N ALA A 97 11.23 26.99 -4.58
CA ALA A 97 11.33 26.65 -6.00
C ALA A 97 10.21 27.26 -6.86
N HIS A 98 10.47 27.29 -8.17
CA HIS A 98 9.53 27.69 -9.21
C HIS A 98 8.46 26.62 -9.46
N TYR A 99 7.27 27.00 -9.96
CA TYR A 99 6.12 26.09 -10.10
C TYR A 99 6.40 24.83 -10.94
N GLN A 100 7.35 24.88 -11.87
CA GLN A 100 7.76 23.74 -12.69
C GLN A 100 8.30 22.58 -11.84
N TRP A 101 8.91 22.86 -10.70
CA TRP A 101 9.41 21.84 -9.78
C TRP A 101 8.28 21.06 -9.10
N TYR A 102 7.04 21.58 -9.07
CA TYR A 102 5.88 20.86 -8.54
C TYR A 102 5.55 19.66 -9.44
N LEU A 103 5.71 19.83 -10.77
CA LEU A 103 5.55 18.73 -11.72
C LEU A 103 6.66 17.69 -11.60
N VAL A 104 7.92 18.13 -11.42
CA VAL A 104 9.06 17.23 -11.20
C VAL A 104 8.84 16.38 -9.94
N TRP A 105 8.43 17.01 -8.84
CA TRP A 105 8.12 16.30 -7.60
C TRP A 105 6.95 15.32 -7.77
N PHE A 106 5.89 15.72 -8.49
CA PHE A 106 4.74 14.86 -8.78
C PHE A 106 5.13 13.63 -9.60
N ILE A 107 5.94 13.80 -10.66
CA ILE A 107 6.44 12.70 -11.50
C ILE A 107 7.32 11.76 -10.65
N LEU A 108 8.19 12.30 -9.80
CA LEU A 108 9.01 11.51 -8.90
C LEU A 108 8.15 10.67 -7.94
N MET A 109 7.11 11.27 -7.34
CA MET A 109 6.15 10.53 -6.51
C MET A 109 5.40 9.45 -7.29
N LEU A 110 5.04 9.71 -8.55
CA LEU A 110 4.38 8.72 -9.40
C LEU A 110 5.28 7.51 -9.66
N ILE A 111 6.57 7.74 -9.96
CA ILE A 111 7.56 6.67 -10.15
C ILE A 111 7.71 5.85 -8.87
N LEU A 112 7.84 6.51 -7.71
CA LEU A 112 7.96 5.85 -6.41
C LEU A 112 6.68 5.06 -6.06
N GLY A 113 5.50 5.60 -6.39
CA GLY A 113 4.22 4.93 -6.19
C GLY A 113 4.09 3.67 -7.04
N ILE A 114 4.47 3.72 -8.31
CA ILE A 114 4.50 2.55 -9.21
C ILE A 114 5.48 1.51 -8.68
N ALA A 115 6.69 1.94 -8.27
CA ALA A 115 7.68 1.03 -7.68
C ALA A 115 7.15 0.35 -6.42
N GLY A 116 6.46 1.08 -5.54
CA GLY A 116 5.84 0.52 -4.33
C GLY A 116 4.71 -0.47 -4.64
N MET A 117 3.87 -0.20 -5.65
CA MET A 117 2.83 -1.15 -6.07
C MET A 117 3.41 -2.41 -6.73
N TYR A 118 4.50 -2.27 -7.48
CA TYR A 118 5.20 -3.40 -8.08
C TYR A 118 5.87 -4.28 -7.01
N ASP A 119 6.51 -3.66 -6.01
CA ASP A 119 7.07 -4.35 -4.85
C ASP A 119 5.98 -5.09 -4.06
N PHE A 120 4.83 -4.45 -3.85
CA PHE A 120 3.68 -5.08 -3.20
C PHE A 120 3.16 -6.30 -3.99
N TYR A 121 3.05 -6.19 -5.32
CA TYR A 121 2.69 -7.32 -6.18
C TYR A 121 3.69 -8.47 -6.07
N LEU A 122 4.99 -8.18 -6.06
CA LEU A 122 6.04 -9.20 -5.94
C LEU A 122 5.97 -9.92 -4.59
N TRP A 123 5.68 -9.18 -3.52
CA TRP A 123 5.46 -9.74 -2.20
C TRP A 123 4.24 -10.66 -2.18
N GLU A 124 3.08 -10.22 -2.69
CA GLU A 124 1.86 -11.02 -2.77
C GLU A 124 2.06 -12.29 -3.61
N TYR A 125 2.73 -12.16 -4.76
CA TYR A 125 3.04 -13.27 -5.65
C TYR A 125 3.90 -14.31 -4.93
N THR A 126 5.00 -13.88 -4.31
CA THR A 126 5.90 -14.77 -3.57
C THR A 126 5.17 -15.42 -2.39
N TYR A 127 4.33 -14.66 -1.69
CA TYR A 127 3.56 -15.14 -0.55
C TYR A 127 2.50 -16.19 -0.94
N GLY A 128 1.88 -16.03 -2.11
CA GLY A 128 0.87 -16.96 -2.65
C GLY A 128 1.42 -18.19 -3.36
N HIS A 129 2.66 -18.14 -3.88
CA HIS A 129 3.25 -19.19 -4.72
C HIS A 129 4.42 -19.95 -4.07
N ASP A 130 5.12 -19.37 -3.09
CA ASP A 130 6.23 -20.03 -2.39
C ASP A 130 5.70 -20.88 -1.22
N LEU A 131 5.12 -22.03 -1.58
CA LEU A 131 4.44 -22.94 -0.65
C LEU A 131 5.35 -24.09 -0.21
N ASN A 132 5.30 -24.41 1.08
CA ASN A 132 6.03 -25.54 1.64
C ASN A 132 5.50 -26.88 1.10
N ALA A 133 6.33 -27.60 0.34
CA ALA A 133 6.00 -28.91 -0.22
C ALA A 133 5.69 -30.00 0.84
N LYS A 134 5.94 -29.77 2.13
CA LYS A 134 5.60 -30.68 3.23
C LYS A 134 4.31 -30.28 3.98
N ALA A 135 3.56 -29.30 3.49
CA ALA A 135 2.31 -28.87 4.10
C ALA A 135 1.30 -30.03 4.23
N ALA A 136 0.51 -30.00 5.30
CA ALA A 136 -0.48 -31.03 5.61
C ALA A 136 -1.63 -31.05 4.60
N ILE A 137 -2.02 -29.88 4.09
CA ILE A 137 -3.10 -29.72 3.12
C ILE A 137 -2.53 -29.17 1.83
N LYS A 138 -2.86 -29.80 0.70
CA LYS A 138 -2.47 -29.35 -0.64
C LYS A 138 -3.69 -29.37 -1.54
N PHE A 139 -4.06 -28.20 -2.02
CA PHE A 139 -5.03 -28.08 -3.09
C PHE A 139 -4.30 -28.07 -4.43
N LEU A 140 -4.84 -28.79 -5.41
CA LEU A 140 -4.30 -28.88 -6.76
C LEU A 140 -5.31 -28.29 -7.74
N ASN A 141 -4.79 -27.58 -8.73
CA ASN A 141 -5.54 -27.18 -9.92
C ASN A 141 -5.93 -28.41 -10.75
N PRO A 142 -6.89 -28.27 -11.70
CA PRO A 142 -7.31 -29.36 -12.58
C PRO A 142 -6.16 -29.98 -13.41
N ASP A 143 -5.08 -29.23 -13.61
CA ASP A 143 -3.87 -29.64 -14.34
C ASP A 143 -2.81 -30.33 -13.44
N GLY A 144 -3.09 -30.46 -12.14
CA GLY A 144 -2.19 -31.07 -11.16
C GLY A 144 -1.13 -30.14 -10.58
N SER A 145 -1.11 -28.85 -10.95
CA SER A 145 -0.26 -27.84 -10.30
C SER A 145 -0.79 -27.47 -8.91
N PRO A 146 0.05 -27.04 -7.95
CA PRO A 146 -0.42 -26.50 -6.68
C PRO A 146 -1.31 -25.28 -6.90
N LEU A 147 -2.46 -25.22 -6.21
CA LEU A 147 -3.31 -24.04 -6.21
C LEU A 147 -2.56 -22.89 -5.53
N ASP A 148 -2.51 -21.73 -6.19
CA ASP A 148 -1.97 -20.52 -5.60
C ASP A 148 -2.97 -19.87 -4.64
N TYR A 149 -2.45 -19.19 -3.63
CA TYR A 149 -3.26 -18.48 -2.64
C TYR A 149 -3.00 -16.97 -2.68
N GLN A 150 -2.56 -16.46 -3.83
CA GLN A 150 -2.25 -15.04 -3.99
C GLN A 150 -3.53 -14.21 -3.81
N PRO A 151 -3.61 -13.31 -2.82
CA PRO A 151 -4.69 -12.34 -2.76
C PRO A 151 -4.62 -11.39 -3.96
N PRO A 152 -5.76 -10.81 -4.41
CA PRO A 152 -5.72 -9.83 -5.47
C PRO A 152 -4.95 -8.58 -5.03
N LEU A 153 -4.12 -8.01 -5.91
CA LEU A 153 -3.47 -6.72 -5.64
C LEU A 153 -4.49 -5.61 -5.37
N PHE A 154 -5.58 -5.63 -6.13
CA PHE A 154 -6.73 -4.75 -5.95
C PHE A 154 -8.00 -5.47 -6.38
N GLY A 155 -9.04 -5.42 -5.55
CA GLY A 155 -10.34 -5.97 -5.88
C GLY A 155 -10.76 -7.11 -4.96
N THR A 156 -11.51 -8.06 -5.51
CA THR A 156 -12.06 -9.19 -4.77
C THR A 156 -11.94 -10.45 -5.60
N GLU A 157 -11.39 -11.51 -5.02
CA GLU A 157 -11.26 -12.82 -5.65
C GLU A 157 -11.70 -13.92 -4.68
N LEU A 158 -12.16 -15.04 -5.26
CA LEU A 158 -12.55 -16.22 -4.51
C LEU A 158 -11.43 -17.25 -4.60
N ILE A 159 -10.77 -17.50 -3.48
CA ILE A 159 -9.70 -18.48 -3.33
C ILE A 159 -10.24 -19.60 -2.46
N LEU A 160 -10.58 -20.73 -3.06
CA LEU A 160 -11.32 -21.82 -2.40
C LEU A 160 -12.64 -21.33 -1.78
N ASN A 161 -12.76 -21.41 -0.45
CA ASN A 161 -13.91 -20.93 0.32
C ASN A 161 -13.68 -19.54 0.92
N PHE A 162 -12.55 -18.90 0.62
CA PHE A 162 -12.22 -17.56 1.09
C PHE A 162 -12.49 -16.52 0.00
N LYS A 163 -13.34 -15.56 0.31
CA LYS A 163 -13.48 -14.34 -0.48
C LYS A 163 -12.46 -13.32 0.00
N ALA A 164 -11.34 -13.23 -0.71
CA ALA A 164 -10.26 -12.30 -0.44
C ALA A 164 -10.60 -10.93 -1.02
N ARG A 165 -10.54 -9.88 -0.21
CA ARG A 165 -10.75 -8.49 -0.63
C ARG A 165 -9.51 -7.68 -0.31
N SER A 166 -9.04 -6.90 -1.28
CA SER A 166 -7.82 -6.10 -1.18
C SER A 166 -8.10 -4.68 -1.67
N TYR A 167 -8.06 -3.71 -0.77
CA TYR A 167 -8.44 -2.34 -1.08
C TYR A 167 -7.60 -1.28 -0.36
N PRO A 168 -7.41 -0.11 -1.00
CA PRO A 168 -6.80 1.05 -0.37
C PRO A 168 -7.59 1.50 0.85
N ARG A 169 -6.87 1.99 1.85
CA ARG A 169 -7.46 2.58 3.05
C ARG A 169 -7.16 4.07 3.13
N THR A 170 -7.52 4.69 4.26
CA THR A 170 -7.43 6.13 4.50
C THR A 170 -6.06 6.71 4.14
N GLY A 171 -4.96 6.01 4.44
CA GLY A 171 -3.61 6.43 4.08
C GLY A 171 -3.41 6.57 2.56
N ALA A 172 -3.88 5.61 1.77
CA ALA A 172 -3.82 5.68 0.31
C ALA A 172 -4.66 6.84 -0.26
N TYR A 173 -5.88 7.03 0.23
CA TYR A 173 -6.73 8.14 -0.23
C TYR A 173 -6.12 9.51 0.07
N LEU A 174 -5.49 9.67 1.24
CA LEU A 174 -4.79 10.91 1.62
C LEU A 174 -3.51 11.13 0.81
N LEU A 175 -2.77 10.06 0.48
CA LEU A 175 -1.65 10.10 -0.45
C LEU A 175 -2.11 10.59 -1.83
N PHE A 176 -3.17 10.00 -2.39
CA PHE A 176 -3.72 10.42 -3.69
C PHE A 176 -4.21 11.87 -3.66
N LEU A 177 -4.86 12.30 -2.58
CA LEU A 177 -5.27 13.68 -2.38
C LEU A 177 -4.06 14.63 -2.35
N GLY A 178 -3.00 14.26 -1.63
CA GLY A 178 -1.75 15.01 -1.58
C GLY A 178 -1.12 15.16 -2.96
N MET A 179 -1.01 14.06 -3.70
CA MET A 179 -0.51 14.07 -5.08
C MET A 179 -1.37 14.94 -6.00
N ALA A 180 -2.70 14.82 -5.94
CA ALA A 180 -3.61 15.64 -6.72
C ALA A 180 -3.44 17.15 -6.43
N LEU A 181 -3.27 17.53 -5.16
CA LEU A 181 -3.02 18.91 -4.77
C LEU A 181 -1.71 19.45 -5.38
N THR A 182 -0.64 18.65 -5.39
CA THR A 182 0.64 19.07 -6.02
C THR A 182 0.54 19.22 -7.53
N LEU A 183 -0.24 18.37 -8.20
CA LEU A 183 -0.50 18.50 -9.64
C LEU A 183 -1.33 19.75 -9.94
N ILE A 184 -2.39 20.01 -9.17
CA ILE A 184 -3.19 21.23 -9.32
C ILE A 184 -2.35 22.48 -9.01
N ALA A 185 -1.44 22.39 -8.03
CA ALA A 185 -0.51 23.46 -7.69
C ALA A 185 0.37 23.85 -8.89
N PHE A 186 0.82 22.89 -9.71
CA PHE A 186 1.56 23.17 -10.93
C PHE A 186 0.73 24.02 -11.91
N PHE A 187 -0.50 23.62 -12.21
CA PHE A 187 -1.37 24.35 -13.15
C PHE A 187 -1.72 25.75 -12.65
N ILE A 188 -1.97 25.91 -11.35
CA ILE A 188 -2.23 27.23 -10.74
C ILE A 188 -0.97 28.09 -10.77
N GLY A 189 0.19 27.51 -10.42
CA GLY A 189 1.47 28.21 -10.45
C GLY A 189 1.83 28.72 -11.85
N HIS A 190 1.52 27.94 -12.89
CA HIS A 190 1.67 28.36 -14.28
C HIS A 190 0.76 29.54 -14.65
N LYS A 191 -0.47 29.58 -14.15
CA LYS A 191 -1.36 30.74 -14.33
C LYS A 191 -0.88 31.97 -13.56
N GLU A 192 -0.35 31.77 -12.35
CA GLU A 192 0.21 32.83 -11.49
C GLU A 192 1.57 33.36 -11.95
N SER A 193 2.22 32.73 -12.94
CA SER A 193 3.47 33.22 -13.55
C SER A 193 3.24 34.00 -14.84
N LYS A 194 2.06 33.88 -15.45
CA LYS A 194 1.64 34.64 -16.64
C LYS A 194 0.95 35.97 -16.31
N LYS A 195 0.64 36.19 -15.03
CA LYS A 195 0.14 37.45 -14.48
C LYS A 195 1.31 38.23 -13.89
#